data_AF-F0NG37-F1
#
_entry.id   AF-F0NG37-F1
#
_cell.length_a   1.000
_cell.length_b   1.000
_cell.length_c   1.000
_cell.angle_alpha   90.00
_cell.angle_beta   90.00
_cell.angle_gamma   90.00
#
_symmetry.space_group_name_H-M   'P 1'
#
loop_
_entity.id
_entity.type
_entity.pdbx_description
1 polymer ?
#
loop_
_entity_poly.entity_id
_entity_poly.type
_entity_poly.pdbx_seq_one_letter_code
_entity_poly.pdbx_strand_id
1 'polypeptide(L)'
;MRSTTVAILALITVWGILGSLVISQANTTIINSITIPTSMTYTVKLINSTTVANKTITHVYNYTLTYQVTKFVQNVIYVNISGNFTNGSLKLGNDVYIKKGEYEVNLLYQPLSIYYPFIEPSLIYNTSYGIITPNETMALVYKGKTFSITNGVNYTSYNYSVNINNQQISVNILGNGIVSKLENRSLELILHSFSNLSTIPLNSIANSQYTSFLNRSYLYAVYNYSALSNSLMPEGYLQISYPIVLGNDTITAQITQIQMRAGQQLALPASLLGDSVNFVLYINQPQNIPTSFTLNVGAKNITWNNNVFTLVGESKVSTPIGNFIAYQYVRNISQNQVQQVLYFTPNGTLIKEEVVEMINSTTQIPSFSLSFVGNNYISPYETYPNVFNYTNTSLPFKVINPNLSFTISIVITIIIVAVLVILRKKD
;
A
#
# COMPACT_ATOMS: atom_id res chain seq x y z
N MET A 1 -25.72 29.16 4.06
CA MET A 1 -26.00 28.12 5.08
C MET A 1 -24.92 27.05 4.96
N ARG A 2 -24.28 26.73 6.09
CA ARG A 2 -23.26 25.67 6.33
C ARG A 2 -22.02 25.68 5.42
N SER A 3 -21.12 26.61 5.73
CA SER A 3 -19.68 26.43 5.56
C SER A 3 -19.22 25.33 6.54
N THR A 4 -18.77 24.20 6.02
CA THR A 4 -18.03 23.20 6.79
C THR A 4 -16.57 23.33 6.42
N THR A 5 -15.85 24.00 7.31
CA THR A 5 -14.40 23.96 7.48
C THR A 5 -13.91 22.51 7.44
N VAL A 6 -13.26 22.11 6.35
CA VAL A 6 -12.45 20.88 6.34
C VAL A 6 -11.08 21.28 6.87
N ALA A 7 -10.77 20.74 8.04
CA ALA A 7 -9.54 21.00 8.76
C ALA A 7 -8.31 20.67 7.91
N ILE A 8 -7.56 21.71 7.56
CA ILE A 8 -6.18 21.61 7.09
C ILE A 8 -5.36 21.11 8.28
N LEU A 9 -5.11 19.80 8.33
CA LEU A 9 -4.19 19.22 9.28
C LEU A 9 -2.77 19.55 8.82
N ALA A 10 -2.31 20.74 9.19
CA ALA A 10 -0.91 21.09 9.18
C ALA A 10 -0.18 20.18 10.17
N LEU A 11 0.65 19.26 9.66
CA LEU A 11 1.65 18.56 10.47
C LEU A 11 3.03 18.88 9.91
N ILE A 12 3.63 19.93 10.48
CA ILE A 12 5.08 20.10 10.56
C ILE A 12 5.50 19.35 11.81
N THR A 13 6.41 18.39 11.71
CA THR A 13 7.54 18.26 12.63
C THR A 13 8.63 17.39 12.02
N VAL A 14 9.84 17.88 12.23
CA VAL A 14 11.16 17.34 11.86
C VAL A 14 11.35 15.96 12.54
N TRP A 15 12.22 15.12 11.97
CA TRP A 15 13.37 14.47 12.62
C TRP A 15 13.94 13.38 11.71
N GLY A 16 15.26 13.38 11.58
CA GLY A 16 16.02 12.42 10.79
C GLY A 16 16.16 11.09 11.52
N ILE A 17 16.08 10.01 10.75
CA ILE A 17 16.66 8.73 11.11
C ILE A 17 17.50 8.27 9.92
N LEU A 18 18.81 8.20 10.15
CA LEU A 18 19.74 7.44 9.32
C LEU A 18 19.35 5.96 9.45
N GLY A 19 18.79 5.44 8.36
CA GLY A 19 18.65 4.02 8.10
C GLY A 19 18.67 3.86 6.60
N SER A 20 19.75 3.31 6.05
CA SER A 20 19.82 2.95 4.65
C SER A 20 18.78 1.87 4.36
N LEU A 21 17.65 2.27 3.80
CA LEU A 21 16.82 1.35 3.04
C LEU A 21 17.37 1.37 1.61
N VAL A 22 18.12 0.32 1.31
CA VAL A 22 18.46 -0.02 -0.07
C VAL A 22 17.16 -0.51 -0.70
N ILE A 23 16.50 0.35 -1.47
CA ILE A 23 15.59 -0.13 -2.49
C ILE A 23 16.39 -0.08 -3.79
N SER A 24 17.04 -1.21 -4.09
CA SER A 24 17.58 -1.44 -5.43
C SER A 24 16.43 -1.44 -6.43
N GLN A 25 16.72 -1.11 -7.68
CA GLN A 25 15.84 -1.28 -8.86
C GLN A 25 14.81 -2.41 -8.68
N ALA A 26 13.57 -2.19 -9.12
CA ALA A 26 12.48 -3.16 -9.05
C ALA A 26 12.77 -4.42 -9.88
N ASN A 27 13.60 -5.30 -9.32
CA ASN A 27 13.79 -6.65 -9.75
C ASN A 27 12.77 -7.51 -8.99
N THR A 28 11.85 -8.10 -9.72
CA THR A 28 10.89 -9.02 -9.14
C THR A 28 11.62 -10.27 -8.64
N THR A 29 11.42 -10.59 -7.37
CA THR A 29 11.91 -11.85 -6.81
C THR A 29 10.81 -12.91 -6.93
N ILE A 30 11.14 -14.03 -7.56
CA ILE A 30 10.22 -15.18 -7.65
C ILE A 30 10.50 -16.11 -6.48
N ILE A 31 9.50 -16.28 -5.61
CA ILE A 31 9.56 -17.15 -4.44
C ILE A 31 8.95 -18.50 -4.83
N ASN A 32 9.83 -19.50 -4.99
CA ASN A 32 9.45 -20.86 -5.37
C ASN A 32 9.27 -21.79 -4.16
N SER A 33 9.54 -21.30 -2.95
CA SER A 33 9.38 -22.06 -1.73
C SER A 33 9.25 -21.14 -0.52
N ILE A 34 8.47 -21.55 0.46
CA ILE A 34 8.32 -20.87 1.76
C ILE A 34 8.95 -21.77 2.82
N THR A 35 9.66 -21.18 3.78
CA THR A 35 10.30 -21.93 4.86
C THR A 35 9.63 -21.60 6.20
N ILE A 36 9.06 -22.60 6.86
CA ILE A 36 8.33 -22.44 8.12
C ILE A 36 8.74 -23.48 9.18
N PRO A 37 8.61 -23.19 10.48
CA PRO A 37 8.66 -24.24 11.49
C PRO A 37 7.44 -25.17 11.40
N THR A 38 7.60 -26.46 11.68
CA THR A 38 6.47 -27.40 11.77
C THR A 38 5.81 -27.41 13.15
N SER A 39 6.49 -26.87 14.17
CA SER A 39 5.96 -26.71 15.52
C SER A 39 6.38 -25.38 16.13
N MET A 40 5.45 -24.70 16.81
CA MET A 40 5.73 -23.51 17.60
C MET A 40 5.01 -23.60 18.95
N THR A 41 5.71 -23.29 20.03
CA THR A 41 5.15 -23.27 21.38
C THR A 41 5.25 -21.87 21.97
N TYR A 42 4.13 -21.37 22.48
CA TYR A 42 3.99 -20.06 23.09
C TYR A 42 3.59 -20.19 24.56
N THR A 43 4.16 -19.33 25.39
CA THR A 43 3.58 -18.98 26.68
C THR A 43 2.53 -17.92 26.43
N VAL A 44 1.32 -18.14 26.96
CA VAL A 44 0.19 -17.24 26.78
C VAL A 44 -0.22 -16.67 28.13
N LYS A 45 -0.35 -15.35 28.21
CA LYS A 45 -0.88 -14.66 29.38
C LYS A 45 -2.22 -14.02 29.02
N LEU A 46 -3.23 -14.32 29.82
CA LEU A 46 -4.53 -13.67 29.76
C LEU A 46 -4.62 -12.68 30.93
N ILE A 47 -4.80 -11.40 30.61
CA ILE A 47 -4.77 -10.30 31.56
C ILE A 47 -6.20 -9.78 31.73
N ASN A 48 -6.75 -9.98 32.92
CA ASN A 48 -8.05 -9.43 33.31
C ASN A 48 -7.85 -8.27 34.29
N SER A 49 -8.15 -7.06 33.83
CA SER A 49 -8.02 -5.85 34.65
C SER A 49 -9.41 -5.28 34.93
N THR A 50 -9.79 -5.20 36.21
CA THR A 50 -11.06 -4.60 36.66
C THR A 50 -10.78 -3.44 37.60
N THR A 51 -11.43 -2.30 37.37
CA THR A 51 -11.32 -1.14 38.26
C THR A 51 -12.48 -1.16 39.26
N VAL A 52 -12.16 -1.26 40.55
CA VAL A 52 -13.14 -1.17 41.65
C VAL A 52 -12.68 -0.07 42.60
N ALA A 53 -13.56 0.92 42.86
CA ALA A 53 -13.29 2.04 43.77
C ALA A 53 -11.93 2.74 43.52
N ASN A 54 -11.65 3.14 42.28
CA ASN A 54 -10.40 3.77 41.82
C ASN A 54 -9.12 2.93 41.97
N LYS A 55 -9.23 1.63 42.27
CA LYS A 55 -8.10 0.68 42.23
C LYS A 55 -8.27 -0.30 41.06
N THR A 56 -7.25 -0.40 40.22
CA THR A 56 -7.18 -1.42 39.16
C THR A 56 -6.64 -2.71 39.75
N ILE A 57 -7.43 -3.77 39.73
CA ILE A 57 -7.03 -5.12 40.12
C ILE A 57 -6.75 -5.90 38.83
N THR A 58 -5.53 -6.43 38.70
CA THR A 58 -5.09 -7.20 37.53
C THR A 58 -4.86 -8.65 37.91
N HIS A 59 -5.58 -9.57 37.27
CA HIS A 59 -5.35 -11.00 37.36
C HIS A 59 -4.68 -11.50 36.07
N VAL A 60 -3.64 -12.31 36.22
CA VAL A 60 -2.89 -12.88 35.09
C VAL A 60 -3.00 -14.40 35.12
N TYR A 61 -3.55 -14.97 34.05
CA TYR A 61 -3.66 -16.42 33.86
C TYR A 61 -2.62 -16.87 32.84
N ASN A 62 -1.80 -17.86 33.21
CA ASN A 62 -0.72 -18.36 32.35
C ASN A 62 -1.11 -19.70 31.74
N TYR A 63 -0.87 -19.83 30.45
CA TYR A 63 -1.15 -21.02 29.66
C TYR A 63 -0.02 -21.30 28.68
N THR A 64 -0.08 -22.47 28.05
CA THR A 64 0.79 -22.90 26.97
C THR A 64 -0.06 -23.19 25.74
N LEU A 65 0.39 -22.72 24.59
CA LEU A 65 -0.23 -22.89 23.29
C LEU A 65 0.78 -23.50 22.33
N THR A 66 0.43 -24.60 21.67
CA THR A 66 1.28 -25.27 20.70
C THR A 66 0.55 -25.36 19.36
N TYR A 67 1.22 -24.89 18.32
CA TYR A 67 0.81 -25.00 16.93
C TYR A 67 1.62 -26.11 16.28
N GLN A 68 0.96 -27.10 15.69
CA GLN A 68 1.60 -28.20 14.97
C GLN A 68 1.09 -28.26 13.55
N VAL A 69 1.97 -28.05 12.56
CA VAL A 69 1.64 -28.22 11.15
C VAL A 69 1.50 -29.72 10.85
N THR A 70 0.32 -30.14 10.38
CA THR A 70 0.00 -31.54 10.06
C THR A 70 0.14 -31.83 8.56
N LYS A 71 -0.15 -30.84 7.73
CA LYS A 71 -0.13 -30.93 6.26
C LYS A 71 0.10 -29.54 5.65
N PHE A 72 0.65 -29.52 4.44
CA PHE A 72 0.72 -28.33 3.60
C PHE A 72 0.23 -28.65 2.19
N VAL A 73 -0.41 -27.66 1.56
CA VAL A 73 -0.82 -27.67 0.16
C VAL A 73 -0.51 -26.29 -0.39
N GLN A 74 0.58 -26.16 -1.15
CA GLN A 74 1.03 -24.87 -1.71
C GLN A 74 1.23 -23.83 -0.59
N ASN A 75 0.52 -22.69 -0.64
CA ASN A 75 0.56 -21.61 0.36
C ASN A 75 -0.39 -21.83 1.55
N VAL A 76 -1.11 -22.95 1.59
CA VAL A 76 -2.05 -23.28 2.66
C VAL A 76 -1.43 -24.33 3.58
N ILE A 77 -1.49 -24.07 4.88
CA ILE A 77 -1.07 -25.01 5.92
C ILE A 77 -2.26 -25.42 6.78
N TYR A 78 -2.19 -26.66 7.25
CA TYR A 78 -3.13 -27.25 8.19
C TYR A 78 -2.43 -27.35 9.53
N VAL A 79 -2.99 -26.69 10.54
CA VAL A 79 -2.38 -26.52 11.85
C VAL A 79 -3.30 -27.08 12.91
N ASN A 80 -2.81 -28.03 13.69
CA ASN A 80 -3.48 -28.48 14.90
C ASN A 80 -3.02 -27.62 16.08
N ILE A 81 -3.98 -26.99 16.75
CA ILE A 81 -3.75 -26.12 17.90
C ILE A 81 -4.11 -26.87 19.19
N SER A 82 -3.16 -26.93 20.10
CA SER A 82 -3.30 -27.56 21.40
C SER A 82 -2.77 -26.66 22.53
N GLY A 83 -3.08 -27.00 23.77
CA GLY A 83 -2.64 -26.22 24.93
C GLY A 83 -3.31 -26.64 26.23
N ASN A 84 -2.98 -25.98 27.33
CA ASN A 84 -3.50 -26.30 28.66
C ASN A 84 -4.71 -25.45 29.09
N PHE A 85 -5.54 -25.01 28.14
CA PHE A 85 -6.77 -24.25 28.43
C PHE A 85 -7.95 -25.16 28.81
N THR A 86 -8.74 -24.71 29.79
CA THR A 86 -9.99 -25.33 30.24
C THR A 86 -11.07 -25.27 29.16
N ASN A 87 -11.90 -26.31 29.03
CA ASN A 87 -13.01 -26.38 28.07
C ASN A 87 -12.63 -26.22 26.59
N GLY A 88 -11.36 -26.46 26.23
CA GLY A 88 -10.91 -26.46 24.84
C GLY A 88 -10.79 -25.08 24.18
N SER A 89 -11.00 -23.99 24.91
CA SER A 89 -10.89 -22.62 24.38
C SER A 89 -10.19 -21.67 25.33
N LEU A 90 -9.28 -20.85 24.82
CA LEU A 90 -8.72 -19.71 25.52
C LEU A 90 -9.70 -18.53 25.42
N LYS A 91 -10.32 -18.15 26.55
CA LYS A 91 -11.35 -17.11 26.60
C LYS A 91 -11.25 -16.22 27.85
N LEU A 92 -11.66 -14.96 27.71
CA LEU A 92 -11.88 -14.03 28.83
C LEU A 92 -13.33 -13.56 28.82
N GLY A 93 -14.13 -13.99 29.81
CA GLY A 93 -15.58 -13.75 29.77
C GLY A 93 -16.22 -14.41 28.54
N ASN A 94 -16.85 -13.60 27.68
CA ASN A 94 -17.45 -14.06 26.43
C ASN A 94 -16.49 -13.99 25.23
N ASP A 95 -15.34 -13.33 25.38
CA ASP A 95 -14.37 -13.16 24.29
C ASP A 95 -13.54 -14.43 24.14
N VAL A 96 -13.71 -15.12 23.02
CA VAL A 96 -12.92 -16.32 22.67
C VAL A 96 -11.79 -15.90 21.75
N TYR A 97 -10.56 -16.07 22.21
CA TYR A 97 -9.37 -15.72 21.43
C TYR A 97 -8.96 -16.87 20.50
N ILE A 98 -8.89 -18.09 21.04
CA ILE A 98 -8.37 -19.27 20.34
C ILE A 98 -9.14 -20.51 20.82
N LYS A 99 -9.50 -21.43 19.92
CA LYS A 99 -9.99 -22.77 20.30
C LYS A 99 -8.98 -23.83 19.88
N LYS A 100 -8.96 -24.96 20.58
CA LYS A 100 -8.20 -26.14 20.16
C LYS A 100 -8.86 -26.77 18.94
N GLY A 101 -8.07 -27.40 18.09
CA GLY A 101 -8.55 -28.10 16.91
C GLY A 101 -7.69 -27.83 15.68
N GLU A 102 -8.17 -28.30 14.54
CA GLU A 102 -7.50 -28.14 13.25
C GLU A 102 -8.00 -26.88 12.54
N TYR A 103 -7.05 -26.13 11.98
CA TYR A 103 -7.27 -24.89 11.27
C TYR A 103 -6.54 -24.90 9.94
N GLU A 104 -7.18 -24.30 8.94
CA GLU A 104 -6.58 -24.00 7.65
C GLU A 104 -6.14 -22.54 7.64
N VAL A 105 -4.87 -22.29 7.31
CA VAL A 105 -4.30 -20.93 7.23
C VAL A 105 -3.60 -20.75 5.89
N ASN A 106 -3.99 -19.72 5.16
CA ASN A 106 -3.26 -19.28 3.98
C ASN A 106 -2.15 -18.31 4.41
N LEU A 107 -0.89 -18.73 4.29
CA LEU A 107 0.27 -17.98 4.76
C LEU A 107 0.43 -16.60 4.10
N LEU A 108 -0.13 -16.41 2.91
CA LEU A 108 -0.01 -15.17 2.14
C LEU A 108 -1.23 -14.27 2.30
N TYR A 109 -2.42 -14.85 2.43
CA TYR A 109 -3.65 -14.08 2.56
C TYR A 109 -4.02 -13.78 4.01
N GLN A 110 -3.47 -14.51 4.98
CA GLN A 110 -3.68 -14.30 6.40
C GLN A 110 -2.34 -14.15 7.15
N PRO A 111 -1.50 -13.18 6.75
CA PRO A 111 -0.25 -12.92 7.46
C PRO A 111 -0.56 -12.57 8.92
N LEU A 112 0.24 -13.05 9.86
CA LEU A 112 0.05 -12.82 11.30
C LEU A 112 -1.25 -13.40 11.89
N SER A 113 -1.90 -14.35 11.19
CA SER A 113 -3.07 -15.04 11.73
C SER A 113 -2.81 -15.60 13.12
N ILE A 114 -3.75 -15.43 14.05
CA ILE A 114 -3.63 -16.02 15.39
C ILE A 114 -3.64 -17.55 15.35
N TYR A 115 -4.12 -18.17 14.27
CA TYR A 115 -4.10 -19.63 14.11
C TYR A 115 -2.75 -20.17 13.63
N TYR A 116 -1.88 -19.28 13.12
CA TYR A 116 -0.48 -19.57 12.83
C TYR A 116 0.30 -18.25 12.71
N PRO A 117 0.86 -17.74 13.82
CA PRO A 117 1.39 -16.38 13.90
C PRO A 117 2.74 -16.25 13.18
N PHE A 118 2.66 -16.07 11.86
CA PHE A 118 3.78 -16.01 10.92
C PHE A 118 3.49 -15.00 9.80
N ILE A 119 4.52 -14.35 9.31
CA ILE A 119 4.51 -13.55 8.07
C ILE A 119 5.66 -14.01 7.18
N GLU A 120 5.47 -14.04 5.87
CA GLU A 120 6.54 -14.42 4.96
C GLU A 120 7.73 -13.45 5.07
N PRO A 121 8.99 -13.93 5.26
CA PRO A 121 10.15 -13.06 5.51
C PRO A 121 10.38 -11.96 4.47
N SER A 122 10.07 -12.23 3.19
CA SER A 122 10.20 -11.25 2.12
C SER A 122 9.25 -10.05 2.26
N LEU A 123 8.21 -10.17 3.08
CA LEU A 123 7.24 -9.12 3.35
C LEU A 123 7.61 -8.29 4.59
N ILE A 124 8.75 -8.54 5.25
CA ILE A 124 9.19 -7.80 6.45
C ILE A 124 10.05 -6.61 6.04
N TYR A 125 9.57 -5.39 6.33
CA TYR A 125 10.29 -4.15 6.00
C TYR A 125 10.62 -3.31 7.23
N ASN A 126 11.80 -2.68 7.23
CA ASN A 126 12.27 -1.79 8.32
C ASN A 126 11.64 -0.40 8.24
N THR A 127 10.37 -0.33 7.87
CA THR A 127 9.61 0.90 7.67
C THR A 127 8.14 0.62 7.90
N SER A 128 7.31 1.65 8.07
CA SER A 128 5.86 1.46 8.18
C SER A 128 5.23 1.18 6.81
N TYR A 129 4.37 0.18 6.69
CA TYR A 129 3.75 -0.24 5.43
C TYR A 129 2.39 -0.90 5.67
N GLY A 130 1.57 -0.97 4.63
CA GLY A 130 0.28 -1.66 4.65
C GLY A 130 0.32 -2.97 3.86
N ILE A 131 -0.52 -3.93 4.22
CA ILE A 131 -0.79 -5.14 3.44
C ILE A 131 -2.29 -5.27 3.25
N ILE A 132 -2.72 -5.50 2.01
CA ILE A 132 -4.09 -5.81 1.62
C ILE A 132 -4.09 -7.14 0.89
N THR A 133 -4.84 -8.10 1.41
CA THR A 133 -5.05 -9.43 0.86
C THR A 133 -6.56 -9.64 0.63
N PRO A 134 -7.00 -10.75 0.03
CA PRO A 134 -8.42 -11.10 -0.03
C PRO A 134 -9.10 -11.23 1.34
N ASN A 135 -8.34 -11.58 2.39
CA ASN A 135 -8.89 -11.91 3.70
C ASN A 135 -8.69 -10.80 4.72
N GLU A 136 -7.62 -9.99 4.59
CA GLU A 136 -7.20 -9.08 5.65
C GLU A 136 -6.65 -7.77 5.10
N THR A 137 -6.90 -6.69 5.84
CA THR A 137 -6.21 -5.41 5.65
C THR A 137 -5.50 -5.07 6.94
N MET A 138 -4.21 -4.74 6.83
CA MET A 138 -3.39 -4.39 7.97
C MET A 138 -2.44 -3.24 7.69
N ALA A 139 -2.27 -2.36 8.68
CA ALA A 139 -1.26 -1.33 8.71
C ALA A 139 -0.22 -1.67 9.76
N LEU A 140 1.05 -1.81 9.35
CA LEU A 140 2.18 -2.10 10.22
C LEU A 140 2.99 -0.82 10.42
N VAL A 141 2.98 -0.28 11.64
CA VAL A 141 3.76 0.90 12.03
C VAL A 141 5.04 0.44 12.70
N TYR A 142 6.17 0.61 12.03
CA TYR A 142 7.47 0.16 12.51
C TYR A 142 7.92 0.97 13.74
N LYS A 143 8.35 0.27 14.80
CA LYS A 143 8.79 0.86 16.08
C LYS A 143 10.27 0.63 16.36
N GLY A 144 10.99 -0.05 15.47
CA GLY A 144 12.42 -0.34 15.62
C GLY A 144 12.70 -1.84 15.78
N LYS A 145 13.94 -2.15 16.14
CA LYS A 145 14.38 -3.52 16.43
C LYS A 145 14.41 -3.76 17.93
N THR A 146 14.18 -5.00 18.32
CA THR A 146 14.31 -5.48 19.70
C THR A 146 14.87 -6.90 19.72
N PHE A 147 15.21 -7.41 20.90
CA PHE A 147 15.69 -8.78 21.08
C PHE A 147 14.59 -9.65 21.71
N SER A 148 14.45 -10.86 21.20
CA SER A 148 13.52 -11.87 21.71
C SER A 148 14.29 -13.14 22.05
N ILE A 149 14.10 -13.69 23.24
CA ILE A 149 14.68 -14.98 23.64
C ILE A 149 13.75 -16.10 23.16
N THR A 150 14.27 -17.02 22.37
CA THR A 150 13.54 -18.19 21.86
C THR A 150 14.50 -19.37 21.79
N ASN A 151 14.06 -20.58 22.21
CA ASN A 151 14.95 -21.73 22.36
C ASN A 151 16.19 -21.43 23.24
N GLY A 152 16.08 -20.50 24.19
CA GLY A 152 17.22 -20.04 25.02
C GLY A 152 18.24 -19.15 24.30
N VAL A 153 17.99 -18.75 23.05
CA VAL A 153 18.88 -17.92 22.23
C VAL A 153 18.24 -16.55 21.98
N ASN A 154 19.06 -15.49 21.97
CA ASN A 154 18.63 -14.13 21.61
C ASN A 154 18.54 -13.98 20.09
N TYR A 155 17.35 -13.69 19.58
CA TYR A 155 17.11 -13.34 18.18
C TYR A 155 16.79 -11.85 18.04
N THR A 156 17.28 -11.24 16.97
CA THR A 156 16.81 -9.92 16.54
C THR A 156 15.39 -10.04 16.00
N SER A 157 14.53 -9.11 16.44
CA SER A 157 13.13 -9.03 16.05
C SER A 157 12.77 -7.61 15.63
N TYR A 158 11.81 -7.50 14.71
CA TYR A 158 11.27 -6.25 14.20
C TYR A 158 9.95 -5.97 14.94
N ASN A 159 9.88 -4.83 15.61
CA ASN A 159 8.73 -4.43 16.42
C ASN A 159 7.80 -3.57 15.57
N TYR A 160 6.52 -3.94 15.53
CA TYR A 160 5.46 -3.18 14.89
C TYR A 160 4.30 -2.97 15.85
N SER A 161 3.67 -1.81 15.74
CA SER A 161 2.27 -1.67 16.12
C SER A 161 1.43 -1.95 14.88
N VAL A 162 0.53 -2.91 14.96
CA VAL A 162 -0.25 -3.35 13.81
C VAL A 162 -1.72 -3.08 14.08
N ASN A 163 -2.37 -2.47 13.12
CA ASN A 163 -3.82 -2.36 13.08
C ASN A 163 -4.34 -3.37 12.06
N ILE A 164 -4.99 -4.43 12.52
CA ILE A 164 -5.59 -5.48 11.67
C ILE A 164 -7.09 -5.37 11.82
N ASN A 165 -7.81 -5.06 10.74
CA ASN A 165 -9.27 -4.94 10.75
C ASN A 165 -9.81 -4.07 11.91
N ASN A 166 -9.19 -2.92 12.17
CA ASN A 166 -9.49 -1.97 13.27
C ASN A 166 -9.16 -2.47 14.69
N GLN A 167 -8.35 -3.53 14.83
CA GLN A 167 -7.83 -3.98 16.12
C GLN A 167 -6.35 -3.66 16.23
N GLN A 168 -5.99 -2.89 17.26
CA GLN A 168 -4.59 -2.58 17.56
C GLN A 168 -3.93 -3.73 18.31
N ILE A 169 -2.84 -4.24 17.75
CA ILE A 169 -1.96 -5.21 18.37
C ILE A 169 -0.51 -4.72 18.33
N SER A 170 0.33 -5.20 19.23
CA SER A 170 1.78 -5.06 19.15
C SER A 170 2.38 -6.41 18.79
N VAL A 171 3.27 -6.44 17.80
CA VAL A 171 3.94 -7.67 17.38
C VAL A 171 5.44 -7.47 17.27
N ASN A 172 6.17 -8.47 17.72
CA ASN A 172 7.59 -8.63 17.42
C ASN A 172 7.73 -9.81 16.46
N ILE A 173 8.43 -9.61 15.35
CA ILE A 173 8.57 -10.59 14.28
C ILE A 173 10.05 -10.91 14.12
N LEU A 174 10.43 -12.17 14.18
CA LEU A 174 11.79 -12.62 13.91
C LEU A 174 12.11 -12.47 12.41
N GLY A 175 13.40 -12.38 12.06
CA GLY A 175 13.80 -12.26 10.64
C GLY A 175 13.42 -13.44 9.75
N ASN A 176 13.05 -14.59 10.34
CA ASN A 176 12.51 -15.75 9.65
C ASN A 176 10.98 -15.80 9.62
N GLY A 177 10.28 -14.70 9.94
CA GLY A 177 8.82 -14.58 9.79
C GLY A 177 7.99 -14.98 11.00
N ILE A 178 8.58 -15.67 11.97
CA ILE A 178 7.86 -16.14 13.15
C ILE A 178 7.58 -14.96 14.09
N VAL A 179 6.34 -14.83 14.57
CA VAL A 179 5.99 -13.83 15.57
C VAL A 179 6.54 -14.27 16.93
N SER A 180 7.53 -13.55 17.47
CA SER A 180 8.11 -13.85 18.78
C SER A 180 7.28 -13.32 19.94
N LYS A 181 6.52 -12.24 19.72
CA LYS A 181 5.57 -11.70 20.69
C LYS A 181 4.36 -11.13 19.96
N LEU A 182 3.16 -11.42 20.45
CA LEU A 182 1.92 -10.76 20.05
C LEU A 182 1.19 -10.30 21.31
N GLU A 183 0.81 -9.03 21.37
CA GLU A 183 0.14 -8.45 22.52
C GLU A 183 -1.06 -7.59 22.09
N ASN A 184 -2.20 -7.82 22.72
CA ASN A 184 -3.36 -6.95 22.65
C ASN A 184 -4.00 -6.91 24.03
N ARG A 185 -3.94 -5.77 24.73
CA ARG A 185 -4.63 -5.41 26.00
C ARG A 185 -4.83 -6.52 27.04
N SER A 186 -5.62 -7.54 26.72
CA SER A 186 -5.98 -8.69 27.56
C SER A 186 -5.27 -10.00 27.21
N LEU A 187 -4.49 -10.06 26.14
CA LEU A 187 -3.82 -11.26 25.63
C LEU A 187 -2.36 -10.95 25.28
N GLU A 188 -1.44 -11.77 25.77
CA GLU A 188 -0.02 -11.74 25.42
C GLU A 188 0.42 -13.16 25.02
N LEU A 189 0.96 -13.32 23.83
CA LEU A 189 1.62 -14.54 23.35
C LEU A 189 3.12 -14.25 23.28
N ILE A 190 3.94 -15.09 23.91
CA ILE A 190 5.40 -15.02 23.87
C ILE A 190 5.93 -16.35 23.37
N LEU A 191 6.65 -16.33 22.25
CA LEU A 191 7.26 -17.52 21.66
C LEU A 191 8.31 -18.09 22.61
N HIS A 192 8.10 -19.32 23.05
CA HIS A 192 9.04 -20.04 23.89
C HIS A 192 10.03 -20.83 23.03
N SER A 193 9.50 -21.59 22.07
CA SER A 193 10.28 -22.46 21.21
C SER A 193 9.65 -22.69 19.84
N PHE A 194 10.46 -23.03 18.85
CA PHE A 194 10.01 -23.53 17.54
C PHE A 194 10.93 -24.66 17.07
N SER A 195 10.39 -25.56 16.25
CA SER A 195 11.11 -26.69 15.66
C SER A 195 12.10 -26.24 14.58
N ASN A 196 12.87 -27.17 14.02
CA ASN A 196 13.62 -26.90 12.80
C ASN A 196 12.69 -26.43 11.67
N LEU A 197 13.24 -25.58 10.81
CA LEU A 197 12.55 -25.05 9.65
C LEU A 197 12.43 -26.12 8.56
N SER A 198 11.26 -26.20 7.95
CA SER A 198 10.95 -27.05 6.80
C SER A 198 10.66 -26.17 5.60
N THR A 199 11.25 -26.51 4.45
CA THR A 199 11.03 -25.81 3.19
C THR A 199 9.89 -26.46 2.44
N ILE A 200 8.89 -25.65 2.10
CA ILE A 200 7.69 -26.04 1.37
C ILE A 200 7.82 -25.52 -0.05
N PRO A 201 7.86 -26.38 -1.08
CA PRO A 201 7.85 -25.93 -2.46
C PRO A 201 6.50 -25.31 -2.82
N LEU A 202 6.53 -24.19 -3.54
CA LEU A 202 5.38 -23.59 -4.18
C LEU A 202 5.34 -24.02 -5.65
N ASN A 203 4.13 -24.19 -6.22
CA ASN A 203 4.00 -24.39 -7.65
C ASN A 203 4.44 -23.11 -8.37
N SER A 204 5.63 -23.16 -8.97
CA SER A 204 6.36 -22.00 -9.50
C SER A 204 6.10 -21.71 -10.97
N ILE A 205 5.04 -22.24 -11.58
CA ILE A 205 4.69 -21.87 -12.95
C ILE A 205 4.04 -20.49 -12.87
N ALA A 206 4.85 -19.46 -12.69
CA ALA A 206 4.43 -18.10 -12.97
C ALA A 206 4.14 -18.05 -14.47
N ASN A 207 2.92 -17.64 -14.84
CA ASN A 207 2.57 -17.46 -16.23
C ASN A 207 3.60 -16.51 -16.87
N SER A 208 4.37 -17.04 -17.82
CA SER A 208 5.47 -16.34 -18.47
C SER A 208 5.03 -15.03 -19.11
N GLN A 209 3.73 -14.89 -19.43
CA GLN A 209 3.15 -13.68 -19.99
C GLN A 209 3.20 -12.49 -19.02
N TYR A 210 3.22 -12.71 -17.70
CA TYR A 210 3.33 -11.62 -16.73
C TYR A 210 4.76 -11.08 -16.58
N THR A 211 5.78 -11.90 -16.88
CA THR A 211 7.18 -11.59 -16.54
C THR A 211 7.70 -10.28 -17.15
N SER A 212 7.26 -9.93 -18.37
CA SER A 212 7.62 -8.67 -19.02
C SER A 212 7.06 -7.44 -18.31
N PHE A 213 5.95 -7.59 -17.60
CA PHE A 213 5.34 -6.51 -16.85
C PHE A 213 5.91 -6.35 -15.45
N LEU A 214 6.26 -7.46 -14.80
CA LEU A 214 6.63 -7.48 -13.39
C LEU A 214 8.01 -6.87 -13.12
N ASN A 215 8.98 -7.11 -14.01
CA ASN A 215 10.37 -6.64 -13.88
C ASN A 215 10.57 -5.13 -14.17
N ARG A 216 9.56 -4.31 -13.91
CA ARG A 216 9.56 -2.86 -14.17
C ARG A 216 8.77 -2.13 -13.10
N SER A 217 9.19 -0.90 -12.81
CA SER A 217 8.38 0.07 -12.06
C SER A 217 7.61 0.94 -13.04
N TYR A 218 6.34 1.21 -12.74
CA TYR A 218 5.48 2.08 -13.52
C TYR A 218 5.21 3.34 -12.73
N LEU A 219 5.50 4.49 -13.34
CA LEU A 219 5.26 5.78 -12.73
C LEU A 219 4.08 6.47 -13.41
N TYR A 220 3.16 6.99 -12.60
CA TYR A 220 1.99 7.73 -13.04
C TYR A 220 1.99 9.11 -12.39
N ALA A 221 1.65 10.14 -13.16
CA ALA A 221 1.31 11.45 -12.63
C ALA A 221 -0.15 11.43 -12.15
N VAL A 222 -0.38 11.91 -10.94
CA VAL A 222 -1.69 11.98 -10.29
C VAL A 222 -2.26 13.37 -10.50
N TYR A 223 -3.50 13.44 -11.00
CA TYR A 223 -4.23 14.67 -11.18
C TYR A 223 -5.59 14.59 -10.49
N ASN A 224 -5.93 15.61 -9.71
CA ASN A 224 -7.24 15.73 -9.07
C ASN A 224 -7.95 16.99 -9.54
N TYR A 225 -9.27 16.91 -9.57
CA TYR A 225 -10.09 18.07 -9.91
C TYR A 225 -10.00 19.14 -8.83
N SER A 226 -9.66 20.36 -9.26
CA SER A 226 -9.70 21.56 -8.42
C SER A 226 -10.86 22.44 -8.85
N ALA A 227 -11.80 22.66 -7.94
CA ALA A 227 -12.91 23.58 -8.17
C ALA A 227 -12.44 25.04 -8.36
N LEU A 228 -11.26 25.40 -7.83
CA LEU A 228 -10.69 26.74 -7.97
C LEU A 228 -10.20 27.02 -9.39
N SER A 229 -9.62 26.01 -10.05
CA SER A 229 -9.13 26.13 -11.43
C SER A 229 -10.08 25.50 -12.46
N ASN A 230 -11.21 24.95 -12.01
CA ASN A 230 -12.17 24.19 -12.83
C ASN A 230 -11.48 23.17 -13.76
N SER A 231 -10.45 22.48 -13.25
CA SER A 231 -9.58 21.63 -14.05
C SER A 231 -8.80 20.64 -13.18
N LEU A 232 -8.30 19.58 -13.82
CA LEU A 232 -7.38 18.62 -13.22
C LEU A 232 -6.03 19.26 -12.94
N MET A 233 -5.64 19.33 -11.68
CA MET A 233 -4.36 19.85 -11.20
C MET A 233 -3.43 18.71 -10.79
N PRO A 234 -2.13 18.78 -11.12
CA PRO A 234 -1.17 17.77 -10.71
C PRO A 234 -0.95 17.82 -9.19
N GLU A 235 -0.99 16.66 -8.53
CA GLU A 235 -0.77 16.55 -7.08
C GLU A 235 0.53 15.82 -6.72
N GLY A 236 1.02 14.96 -7.61
CA GLY A 236 2.20 14.16 -7.35
C GLY A 236 2.31 12.99 -8.32
N TYR A 237 2.98 11.94 -7.87
CA TYR A 237 3.14 10.70 -8.61
C TYR A 237 2.67 9.49 -7.80
N LEU A 238 2.33 8.44 -8.52
CA LEU A 238 2.03 7.13 -7.99
C LEU A 238 2.95 6.14 -8.69
N GLN A 239 3.74 5.42 -7.89
CA GLN A 239 4.65 4.40 -8.37
C GLN A 239 4.10 3.02 -8.03
N ILE A 240 3.96 2.17 -9.05
CA ILE A 240 3.56 0.77 -8.90
C ILE A 240 4.75 -0.12 -9.31
N SER A 241 5.11 -1.05 -8.44
CA SER A 241 6.17 -2.03 -8.70
C SER A 241 5.76 -3.41 -8.18
N TYR A 242 6.44 -4.45 -8.66
CA TYR A 242 6.09 -5.84 -8.33
C TYR A 242 7.29 -6.52 -7.68
N PRO A 243 7.55 -6.27 -6.38
CA PRO A 243 8.75 -6.77 -5.72
C PRO A 243 8.81 -8.29 -5.64
N ILE A 244 7.65 -8.95 -5.54
CA ILE A 244 7.56 -10.39 -5.25
C ILE A 244 6.50 -11.05 -6.13
N VAL A 245 6.84 -12.23 -6.65
CA VAL A 245 5.91 -13.20 -7.24
C VAL A 245 5.98 -14.47 -6.41
N LEU A 246 4.82 -14.97 -6.03
CA LEU A 246 4.62 -16.19 -5.27
C LEU A 246 3.93 -17.21 -6.18
N GLY A 247 3.94 -18.48 -5.77
CA GLY A 247 3.29 -19.55 -6.54
C GLY A 247 1.81 -19.28 -6.87
N ASN A 248 1.31 -19.94 -7.91
CA ASN A 248 -0.06 -19.80 -8.45
C ASN A 248 -0.42 -18.38 -8.94
N ASP A 249 0.52 -17.72 -9.63
CA ASP A 249 0.33 -16.37 -10.17
C ASP A 249 -0.07 -15.32 -9.12
N THR A 250 0.22 -15.56 -7.83
CA THR A 250 0.01 -14.55 -6.80
C THR A 250 1.16 -13.56 -6.86
N ILE A 251 0.85 -12.28 -7.03
CA ILE A 251 1.84 -11.22 -7.08
C ILE A 251 1.65 -10.26 -5.92
N THR A 252 2.74 -9.60 -5.54
CA THR A 252 2.69 -8.47 -4.62
C THR A 252 2.85 -7.20 -5.45
N ALA A 253 1.79 -6.39 -5.56
CA ALA A 253 1.87 -5.05 -6.14
C ALA A 253 2.13 -4.04 -5.02
N GLN A 254 3.31 -3.41 -5.05
CA GLN A 254 3.65 -2.32 -4.15
C GLN A 254 3.24 -1.00 -4.77
N ILE A 255 2.36 -0.27 -4.09
CA ILE A 255 1.92 1.08 -4.48
C ILE A 255 2.52 2.09 -3.50
N THR A 256 3.25 3.06 -4.05
CA THR A 256 3.89 4.14 -3.31
C THR A 256 3.41 5.48 -3.86
N GLN A 257 2.89 6.34 -2.97
CA GLN A 257 2.52 7.71 -3.33
C GLN A 257 3.71 8.64 -3.11
N ILE A 258 3.98 9.50 -4.09
CA ILE A 258 5.13 10.39 -4.12
C ILE A 258 4.61 11.82 -4.30
N GLN A 259 4.98 12.73 -3.40
CA GLN A 259 4.71 14.16 -3.55
C GLN A 259 6.01 14.96 -3.50
N MET A 260 6.17 15.91 -4.42
CA MET A 260 7.33 16.81 -4.42
C MET A 260 7.12 17.90 -3.36
N ARG A 261 7.92 17.87 -2.29
CA ARG A 261 7.96 18.92 -1.26
C ARG A 261 9.39 19.34 -1.01
N ALA A 262 9.64 20.66 -1.02
CA ALA A 262 10.98 21.19 -0.80
C ALA A 262 11.50 20.79 0.60
N GLY A 263 12.66 20.14 0.65
CA GLY A 263 13.34 19.76 1.89
C GLY A 263 12.73 18.57 2.66
N GLN A 264 11.83 17.79 2.06
CA GLN A 264 11.24 16.59 2.66
C GLN A 264 11.48 15.35 1.79
N GLN A 265 11.36 14.14 2.38
CA GLN A 265 11.35 12.89 1.60
C GLN A 265 10.18 12.91 0.62
N LEU A 266 10.40 12.37 -0.58
CA LEU A 266 9.41 12.42 -1.66
C LEU A 266 8.26 11.43 -1.47
N ALA A 267 8.51 10.29 -0.83
CA ALA A 267 7.42 9.40 -0.43
C ALA A 267 6.69 10.00 0.76
N LEU A 268 5.37 10.20 0.61
CA LEU A 268 4.53 10.54 1.75
C LEU A 268 3.91 9.28 2.32
N PRO A 269 3.67 9.26 3.63
CA PRO A 269 2.85 8.22 4.17
C PRO A 269 1.42 8.36 3.62
N ALA A 270 0.92 7.28 3.02
CA ALA A 270 -0.50 7.06 2.85
C ALA A 270 -1.15 6.80 4.23
N SER A 271 -2.47 6.92 4.30
CA SER A 271 -3.23 6.46 5.45
C SER A 271 -3.90 5.12 5.13
N LEU A 272 -3.69 4.13 5.98
CA LEU A 272 -4.39 2.85 5.93
C LEU A 272 -4.93 2.53 7.32
N LEU A 273 -6.25 2.30 7.43
CA LEU A 273 -6.94 2.10 8.72
C LEU A 273 -6.69 3.22 9.75
N GLY A 274 -6.42 4.44 9.29
CA GLY A 274 -6.08 5.60 10.14
C GLY A 274 -4.60 5.71 10.51
N ASP A 275 -3.78 4.71 10.21
CA ASP A 275 -2.34 4.71 10.46
C ASP A 275 -1.54 5.21 9.26
N SER A 276 -0.38 5.81 9.54
CA SER A 276 0.54 6.38 8.56
C SER A 276 1.50 5.31 8.02
N VAL A 277 1.45 5.02 6.72
CA VAL A 277 2.22 3.94 6.05
C VAL A 277 2.94 4.45 4.80
N ASN A 278 4.18 4.04 4.55
CA ASN A 278 4.99 4.58 3.44
C ASN A 278 4.60 4.00 2.07
N PHE A 279 4.07 2.79 2.05
CA PHE A 279 3.56 2.12 0.86
C PHE A 279 2.54 1.06 1.27
N VAL A 280 1.75 0.60 0.30
CA VAL A 280 0.77 -0.48 0.50
C VAL A 280 1.09 -1.62 -0.47
N LEU A 281 1.12 -2.83 0.06
CA LEU A 281 1.27 -4.07 -0.68
C LEU A 281 -0.10 -4.68 -0.92
N TYR A 282 -0.46 -4.90 -2.18
CA TYR A 282 -1.62 -5.68 -2.58
C TYR A 282 -1.16 -7.07 -2.98
N ILE A 283 -1.64 -8.11 -2.29
CA ILE A 283 -1.20 -9.50 -2.51
C ILE A 283 -2.38 -10.32 -3.01
N ASN A 284 -2.39 -10.64 -4.31
CA ASN A 284 -3.42 -11.46 -4.94
C ASN A 284 -3.00 -11.84 -6.37
N GLN A 285 -3.88 -12.52 -7.09
CA GLN A 285 -3.79 -12.65 -8.54
C GLN A 285 -3.92 -11.28 -9.24
N PRO A 286 -3.22 -11.03 -10.37
CA PRO A 286 -3.11 -9.72 -10.99
C PRO A 286 -4.45 -9.04 -11.31
N GLN A 287 -5.46 -9.79 -11.74
CA GLN A 287 -6.78 -9.25 -12.09
C GLN A 287 -7.59 -8.76 -10.87
N ASN A 288 -7.21 -9.18 -9.66
CA ASN A 288 -7.94 -8.91 -8.43
C ASN A 288 -7.34 -7.75 -7.61
N ILE A 289 -6.26 -7.14 -8.09
CA ILE A 289 -5.57 -6.03 -7.41
C ILE A 289 -5.29 -4.89 -8.39
N PRO A 290 -4.98 -3.68 -7.92
CA PRO A 290 -4.56 -2.58 -8.80
C PRO A 290 -3.19 -2.87 -9.43
N THR A 291 -3.19 -3.15 -10.74
CA THR A 291 -1.99 -3.37 -11.54
C THR A 291 -1.87 -2.35 -12.67
N SER A 292 -0.66 -2.22 -13.19
CA SER A 292 -0.29 -1.40 -14.35
C SER A 292 -0.46 -2.14 -15.68
N PHE A 293 -1.11 -3.31 -15.68
CA PHE A 293 -1.20 -4.15 -16.88
C PHE A 293 -2.41 -5.08 -16.91
N THR A 294 -2.75 -5.56 -18.11
CA THR A 294 -3.70 -6.66 -18.35
C THR A 294 -3.23 -7.52 -19.51
N LEU A 295 -3.50 -8.82 -19.48
CA LEU A 295 -3.15 -9.74 -20.57
C LEU A 295 -4.24 -9.85 -21.66
N ASN A 296 -5.49 -9.52 -21.32
CA ASN A 296 -6.65 -9.76 -22.17
C ASN A 296 -7.12 -8.50 -22.91
N VAL A 297 -6.18 -7.75 -23.48
CA VAL A 297 -6.49 -6.53 -24.24
C VAL A 297 -7.29 -6.88 -25.49
N GLY A 298 -8.28 -6.05 -25.83
CA GLY A 298 -9.19 -6.25 -26.96
C GLY A 298 -10.35 -7.22 -26.66
N ALA A 299 -10.33 -7.92 -25.53
CA ALA A 299 -11.48 -8.71 -25.09
C ALA A 299 -12.67 -7.79 -24.75
N LYS A 300 -13.91 -8.26 -25.03
CA LYS A 300 -15.14 -7.50 -24.73
C LYS A 300 -15.23 -7.08 -23.26
N ASN A 301 -14.80 -7.95 -22.35
CA ASN A 301 -14.74 -7.68 -20.93
C ASN A 301 -13.35 -8.03 -20.39
N ILE A 302 -12.86 -7.23 -19.45
CA ILE A 302 -11.67 -7.54 -18.64
C ILE A 302 -12.02 -7.42 -17.16
N THR A 303 -11.30 -8.14 -16.32
CA THR A 303 -11.33 -7.95 -14.86
C THR A 303 -10.05 -7.25 -14.44
N TRP A 304 -10.18 -6.14 -13.72
CA TRP A 304 -9.07 -5.36 -13.18
C TRP A 304 -9.45 -4.86 -11.79
N ASN A 305 -8.56 -5.00 -10.81
CA ASN A 305 -8.83 -4.68 -9.41
C ASN A 305 -10.18 -5.25 -8.92
N ASN A 306 -10.44 -6.53 -9.22
CA ASN A 306 -11.67 -7.26 -8.86
C ASN A 306 -12.97 -6.68 -9.46
N ASN A 307 -12.86 -5.79 -10.46
CA ASN A 307 -13.98 -5.13 -11.11
C ASN A 307 -14.01 -5.49 -12.60
N VAL A 308 -15.21 -5.72 -13.12
CA VAL A 308 -15.41 -6.00 -14.54
C VAL A 308 -15.56 -4.69 -15.31
N PHE A 309 -14.78 -4.54 -16.38
CA PHE A 309 -14.86 -3.43 -17.32
C PHE A 309 -15.24 -3.92 -18.70
N THR A 310 -16.04 -3.13 -19.41
CA THR A 310 -16.49 -3.42 -20.78
C THR A 310 -15.70 -2.58 -21.78
N LEU A 311 -15.28 -3.19 -22.89
CA LEU A 311 -14.60 -2.52 -23.99
C LEU A 311 -15.56 -1.57 -24.71
N VAL A 312 -15.13 -0.32 -24.92
CA VAL A 312 -15.84 0.68 -25.71
C VAL A 312 -15.28 0.75 -27.13
N GLY A 313 -13.96 0.64 -27.27
CA GLY A 313 -13.26 0.72 -28.55
C GLY A 313 -11.82 1.15 -28.38
N GLU A 314 -11.22 1.64 -29.46
CA GLU A 314 -9.88 2.20 -29.49
C GLU A 314 -9.92 3.73 -29.51
N SER A 315 -9.05 4.36 -28.74
CA SER A 315 -8.93 5.82 -28.63
C SER A 315 -7.47 6.25 -28.67
N LYS A 316 -7.20 7.44 -29.22
CA LYS A 316 -5.89 8.10 -29.07
C LYS A 316 -5.84 8.82 -27.73
N VAL A 317 -4.85 8.49 -26.92
CA VAL A 317 -4.68 9.01 -25.56
C VAL A 317 -3.32 9.70 -25.45
N SER A 318 -3.32 10.92 -24.92
CA SER A 318 -2.11 11.69 -24.63
C SER A 318 -1.70 11.50 -23.17
N THR A 319 -0.40 11.29 -22.95
CA THR A 319 0.24 11.19 -21.63
C THR A 319 1.50 12.06 -21.60
N PRO A 320 2.10 12.33 -20.43
CA PRO A 320 3.33 13.12 -20.33
C PRO A 320 4.50 12.61 -21.20
N ILE A 321 4.57 11.31 -21.52
CA ILE A 321 5.63 10.75 -22.37
C ILE A 321 5.30 10.67 -23.86
N GLY A 322 4.07 11.00 -24.25
CA GLY A 322 3.65 10.96 -25.64
C GLY A 322 2.22 10.48 -25.85
N ASN A 323 1.88 10.28 -27.11
CA ASN A 323 0.55 9.84 -27.55
C ASN A 323 0.55 8.35 -27.89
N PHE A 324 -0.51 7.67 -27.48
CA PHE A 324 -0.68 6.23 -27.64
C PHE A 324 -2.04 5.92 -28.28
N ILE A 325 -2.11 4.85 -29.05
CA ILE A 325 -3.38 4.19 -29.35
C ILE A 325 -3.65 3.21 -28.19
N ALA A 326 -4.84 3.25 -27.62
CA ALA A 326 -5.21 2.41 -26.49
C ALA A 326 -6.65 1.93 -26.57
N TYR A 327 -6.88 0.74 -26.03
CA TYR A 327 -8.20 0.17 -25.80
C TYR A 327 -8.81 0.82 -24.57
N GLN A 328 -9.99 1.42 -24.77
CA GLN A 328 -10.75 2.08 -23.74
C GLN A 328 -11.76 1.11 -23.11
N TYR A 329 -11.67 0.97 -21.79
CA TYR A 329 -12.52 0.12 -20.98
C TYR A 329 -13.28 0.96 -19.97
N VAL A 330 -14.57 0.70 -19.77
CA VAL A 330 -15.44 1.47 -18.87
C VAL A 330 -16.16 0.59 -17.86
N ARG A 331 -16.37 1.17 -16.68
CA ARG A 331 -17.23 0.63 -15.63
C ARG A 331 -18.06 1.76 -15.03
N ASN A 332 -19.37 1.53 -14.88
CA ASN A 332 -20.25 2.43 -14.15
C ASN A 332 -20.11 2.15 -12.63
N ILE A 333 -19.73 3.16 -11.85
CA ILE A 333 -19.56 3.06 -10.40
C ILE A 333 -20.90 3.29 -9.67
N SER A 334 -21.67 4.29 -10.11
CA SER A 334 -22.98 4.64 -9.56
C SER A 334 -23.94 4.89 -10.71
N GLN A 335 -25.07 4.17 -10.78
CA GLN A 335 -26.21 4.33 -11.71
C GLN A 335 -25.99 5.24 -12.95
N ASN A 336 -24.92 4.99 -13.73
CA ASN A 336 -24.43 5.79 -14.86
C ASN A 336 -24.09 7.28 -14.60
N GLN A 337 -23.98 7.72 -13.35
CA GLN A 337 -23.56 9.07 -12.96
C GLN A 337 -22.05 9.19 -12.79
N VAL A 338 -21.36 8.12 -12.39
CA VAL A 338 -19.90 8.11 -12.28
C VAL A 338 -19.35 6.92 -13.04
N GLN A 339 -18.35 7.17 -13.88
CA GLN A 339 -17.66 6.13 -14.65
C GLN A 339 -16.19 6.11 -14.31
N GLN A 340 -15.64 4.90 -14.24
CA GLN A 340 -14.20 4.66 -14.24
C GLN A 340 -13.80 4.22 -15.64
N VAL A 341 -12.76 4.84 -16.17
CA VAL A 341 -12.26 4.62 -17.52
C VAL A 341 -10.80 4.20 -17.45
N LEU A 342 -10.46 3.08 -18.08
CA LEU A 342 -9.11 2.55 -18.17
C LEU A 342 -8.66 2.53 -19.62
N TYR A 343 -7.41 2.90 -19.86
CA TYR A 343 -6.80 2.89 -21.19
C TYR A 343 -5.56 2.01 -21.19
N PHE A 344 -5.63 0.89 -21.92
CA PHE A 344 -4.51 -0.04 -22.07
C PHE A 344 -3.94 0.02 -23.49
N THR A 345 -2.63 0.09 -23.62
CA THR A 345 -1.96 -0.08 -24.92
C THR A 345 -2.17 -1.49 -25.46
N PRO A 346 -1.98 -1.73 -26.77
CA PRO A 346 -2.14 -3.06 -27.37
C PRO A 346 -1.29 -4.15 -26.72
N ASN A 347 -0.15 -3.77 -26.12
CA ASN A 347 0.73 -4.69 -25.39
C ASN A 347 0.32 -4.91 -23.92
N GLY A 348 -0.80 -4.36 -23.45
CA GLY A 348 -1.29 -4.62 -22.08
C GLY A 348 -0.93 -3.61 -21.02
N THR A 349 -0.13 -2.58 -21.27
CA THR A 349 0.24 -1.58 -20.26
C THR A 349 -0.88 -0.56 -20.02
N LEU A 350 -1.24 -0.30 -18.76
CA LEU A 350 -2.13 0.78 -18.36
C LEU A 350 -1.41 2.11 -18.58
N ILE A 351 -1.94 2.95 -19.48
CA ILE A 351 -1.35 4.26 -19.78
C ILE A 351 -2.14 5.41 -19.17
N LYS A 352 -3.42 5.20 -18.87
CA LYS A 352 -4.26 6.21 -18.24
C LYS A 352 -5.43 5.54 -17.48
N GLU A 353 -5.76 6.11 -16.34
CA GLU A 353 -7.01 5.86 -15.61
C GLU A 353 -7.70 7.20 -15.36
N GLU A 354 -9.03 7.22 -15.46
CA GLU A 354 -9.85 8.39 -15.16
C GLU A 354 -11.09 7.99 -14.38
N VAL A 355 -11.49 8.85 -13.45
CA VAL A 355 -12.85 8.82 -12.89
C VAL A 355 -13.56 10.07 -13.38
N VAL A 356 -14.71 9.87 -14.02
CA VAL A 356 -15.51 10.94 -14.63
C VAL A 356 -16.92 10.94 -14.07
N GLU A 357 -17.42 12.12 -13.75
CA GLU A 357 -18.81 12.37 -13.43
C GLU A 357 -19.57 12.73 -14.71
N MET A 358 -20.64 12.00 -14.99
CA MET A 358 -21.55 12.20 -16.11
C MET A 358 -22.61 13.23 -15.71
N ILE A 359 -22.50 14.45 -16.22
CA ILE A 359 -23.53 15.49 -16.03
C ILE A 359 -24.71 15.24 -16.97
N ASN A 360 -24.41 14.85 -18.21
CA ASN A 360 -25.39 14.45 -19.21
C ASN A 360 -24.71 13.47 -20.20
N SER A 361 -25.42 13.04 -21.25
CA SER A 361 -24.91 12.06 -22.23
C SER A 361 -23.67 12.51 -23.01
N THR A 362 -23.31 13.80 -22.96
CA THR A 362 -22.20 14.40 -23.73
C THR A 362 -21.17 15.13 -22.88
N THR A 363 -21.49 15.44 -21.62
CA THR A 363 -20.65 16.25 -20.74
C THR A 363 -20.16 15.39 -19.59
N GLN A 364 -18.85 15.22 -19.53
CA GLN A 364 -18.12 14.50 -18.49
C GLN A 364 -17.17 15.45 -17.78
N ILE A 365 -17.18 15.45 -16.45
CA ILE A 365 -16.19 16.17 -15.64
C ILE A 365 -15.26 15.14 -15.02
N PRO A 366 -13.94 15.17 -15.33
CA PRO A 366 -13.00 14.29 -14.67
C PRO A 366 -12.80 14.77 -13.22
N SER A 367 -13.02 13.88 -12.26
CA SER A 367 -12.72 14.13 -10.84
C SER A 367 -11.29 13.71 -10.49
N PHE A 368 -10.76 12.73 -11.23
CA PHE A 368 -9.45 12.13 -11.00
C PHE A 368 -8.84 11.62 -12.31
N SER A 369 -7.52 11.70 -12.46
CA SER A 369 -6.78 11.00 -13.50
C SER A 369 -5.39 10.54 -13.05
N LEU A 370 -5.02 9.34 -13.45
CA LEU A 370 -3.64 8.86 -13.49
C LEU A 370 -3.17 8.84 -14.94
N SER A 371 -2.01 9.42 -15.23
CA SER A 371 -1.40 9.40 -16.57
C SER A 371 0.03 8.89 -16.53
N PHE A 372 0.37 7.95 -17.41
CA PHE A 372 1.65 7.26 -17.40
C PHE A 372 2.82 8.18 -17.78
N VAL A 373 3.86 8.16 -16.95
CA VAL A 373 5.09 8.97 -17.08
C VAL A 373 6.29 8.11 -17.51
N GLY A 374 6.13 6.79 -17.58
CA GLY A 374 7.17 5.88 -18.06
C GLY A 374 7.57 4.82 -17.03
N ASN A 375 8.51 3.97 -17.46
CA ASN A 375 9.06 2.89 -16.64
C ASN A 375 10.22 3.40 -15.78
N ASN A 376 9.95 4.42 -14.98
CA ASN A 376 10.93 5.06 -14.12
C ASN A 376 10.74 4.64 -12.66
N TYR A 377 11.84 4.60 -11.92
CA TYR A 377 11.81 4.39 -10.48
C TYR A 377 12.31 5.66 -9.81
N ILE A 378 11.49 6.24 -8.95
CA ILE A 378 11.87 7.32 -8.05
C ILE A 378 12.21 6.70 -6.71
N SER A 379 13.43 6.92 -6.24
CA SER A 379 13.80 6.52 -4.88
C SER A 379 12.96 7.32 -3.88
N PRO A 380 12.30 6.68 -2.90
CA PRO A 380 11.52 7.39 -1.88
C PRO A 380 12.39 8.27 -0.97
N TYR A 381 13.72 8.06 -0.99
CA TYR A 381 14.70 8.84 -0.23
C TYR A 381 15.33 9.98 -1.02
N GLU A 382 15.05 10.10 -2.31
CA GLU A 382 15.43 11.29 -3.06
C GLU A 382 14.68 12.50 -2.51
N THR A 383 15.26 13.69 -2.67
CA THR A 383 14.64 14.97 -2.30
C THR A 383 14.16 15.73 -3.56
N TYR A 384 14.76 15.44 -4.72
CA TYR A 384 14.47 16.07 -6.00
C TYR A 384 14.59 15.02 -7.13
N PRO A 385 13.48 14.39 -7.56
CA PRO A 385 13.54 13.37 -8.58
C PRO A 385 13.56 14.05 -9.95
N ASN A 386 14.54 13.72 -10.81
CA ASN A 386 14.54 14.21 -12.19
C ASN A 386 13.70 13.28 -13.07
N VAL A 387 12.38 13.38 -12.95
CA VAL A 387 11.44 12.47 -13.61
C VAL A 387 11.40 12.65 -15.14
N PHE A 388 11.82 13.82 -15.63
CA PHE A 388 11.67 14.22 -17.03
C PHE A 388 13.01 14.39 -17.77
N ASN A 389 14.14 13.97 -17.19
CA ASN A 389 15.47 14.27 -17.72
C ASN A 389 15.63 15.77 -18.08
N TYR A 390 15.12 16.66 -17.22
CA TYR A 390 15.39 18.08 -17.36
C TYR A 390 16.88 18.28 -17.09
N THR A 391 17.65 18.50 -18.15
CA THR A 391 19.07 18.87 -18.12
C THR A 391 19.28 20.35 -17.82
N ASN A 392 18.19 21.10 -17.61
CA ASN A 392 18.25 22.49 -17.22
C ASN A 392 18.42 22.57 -15.70
N THR A 393 19.62 22.96 -15.24
CA THR A 393 19.94 23.24 -13.83
C THR A 393 19.24 24.49 -13.28
N SER A 394 18.30 25.06 -14.03
CA SER A 394 17.39 26.08 -13.57
C SER A 394 16.05 25.44 -13.22
N LEU A 395 15.60 25.62 -11.97
CA LEU A 395 14.24 25.29 -11.53
C LEU A 395 13.21 25.74 -12.59
N PRO A 396 12.04 25.09 -12.69
CA PRO A 396 10.97 25.48 -13.64
C PRO A 396 10.48 26.92 -13.44
N PHE A 397 10.88 27.57 -12.34
CA PHE A 397 10.89 29.01 -12.19
C PHE A 397 12.34 29.50 -12.25
N LYS A 398 12.80 29.93 -13.43
CA LYS A 398 13.93 30.86 -13.47
C LYS A 398 13.49 32.05 -12.64
N VAL A 399 14.17 32.34 -11.53
CA VAL A 399 13.95 33.57 -10.76
C VAL A 399 14.14 34.69 -11.77
N ILE A 400 13.05 35.28 -12.23
CA ILE A 400 13.12 36.52 -13.00
C ILE A 400 13.80 37.47 -12.05
N ASN A 401 14.95 38.03 -12.45
CA ASN A 401 15.64 39.04 -11.67
C ASN A 401 14.58 40.00 -11.13
N PRO A 402 14.50 40.26 -9.81
CA PRO A 402 13.43 41.09 -9.22
C PRO A 402 13.23 42.42 -9.97
N ASN A 403 14.31 42.95 -10.54
CA ASN A 403 14.27 44.14 -11.39
C ASN A 403 13.51 43.91 -12.71
N LEU A 404 13.72 42.78 -13.40
CA LEU A 404 12.98 42.41 -14.61
C LEU A 404 11.49 42.15 -14.33
N SER A 405 11.16 41.49 -13.22
CA SER A 405 9.76 41.26 -12.83
C SER A 405 9.05 42.58 -12.49
N PHE A 406 9.75 43.49 -11.82
CA PHE A 406 9.24 44.83 -11.52
C PHE A 406 9.05 45.66 -12.79
N THR A 407 10.01 45.62 -13.73
CA THR A 407 9.89 46.28 -15.03
C THR A 407 8.71 45.75 -15.84
N ILE A 408 8.52 44.43 -15.91
CA ILE A 408 7.38 43.83 -16.64
C ILE A 408 6.04 44.27 -16.01
N SER A 409 5.93 44.22 -14.68
CA SER A 409 4.72 44.68 -13.97
C SER A 409 4.46 46.17 -14.20
N ILE A 410 5.48 47.02 -14.19
CA ILE A 410 5.34 48.46 -14.50
C ILE A 410 4.84 48.64 -15.94
N VAL A 411 5.46 47.97 -16.91
CA VAL A 411 5.08 48.11 -18.33
C VAL A 411 3.64 47.68 -18.57
N ILE A 412 3.21 46.54 -18.01
CA ILE A 412 1.83 46.08 -18.12
C ILE A 412 0.86 47.07 -17.46
N THR A 413 1.23 47.59 -16.28
CA THR A 413 0.40 48.59 -15.57
C THR A 413 0.26 49.88 -16.39
N ILE A 414 1.34 50.36 -17.01
CA ILE A 414 1.31 51.54 -17.88
C ILE A 414 0.43 51.29 -19.12
N ILE A 415 0.51 50.10 -19.72
CA ILE A 415 -0.35 49.74 -20.87
C ILE A 415 -1.82 49.74 -20.47
N ILE A 416 -2.17 49.12 -19.34
CA ILE A 416 -3.56 49.09 -18.84
C ILE A 416 -4.05 50.52 -18.55
N VAL A 417 -3.22 51.36 -17.89
CA VAL A 417 -3.56 52.76 -17.61
C VAL A 417 -3.72 53.55 -18.91
N ALA A 418 -2.84 53.37 -19.89
CA ALA A 418 -2.94 54.04 -21.19
C ALA A 418 -4.21 53.64 -21.94
N VAL A 419 -4.56 52.35 -21.95
CA VAL A 419 -5.82 51.86 -22.52
C VAL A 419 -7.03 52.44 -21.79
N LEU A 420 -7.02 52.48 -20.46
CA LEU A 420 -8.07 53.09 -19.67
C LEU A 420 -8.20 54.60 -19.92
N VAL A 421 -7.10 55.32 -20.08
CA VAL A 421 -7.10 56.76 -20.40
C VAL A 421 -7.64 57.00 -21.81
N ILE A 422 -7.25 56.17 -22.78
CA ILE A 422 -7.77 56.26 -24.16
C ILE A 422 -9.26 55.93 -24.19
N LEU A 423 -9.71 54.90 -23.46
CA LEU A 423 -11.13 54.55 -23.35
C LEU A 423 -11.93 55.65 -22.64
N ARG A 424 -11.39 56.26 -21.58
CA ARG A 424 -12.04 57.35 -20.83
C ARG A 424 -12.05 58.69 -21.57
N LYS A 425 -11.17 58.88 -22.56
CA LYS A 425 -11.20 60.04 -23.48
C LYS A 425 -12.19 59.88 -24.64
N LYS A 426 -12.82 58.70 -24.75
CA LYS A 426 -13.77 58.37 -25.82
C LYS A 426 -15.24 58.50 -25.38
N ASP A 427 -15.46 58.83 -24.11
CA ASP A 427 -16.65 59.51 -23.59
C ASP A 427 -16.32 61.01 -23.45
#